data_AF-A0A3B8MA67-F1
#
_entry.id   AF-A0A3B8MA67-F1
#
_cell.length_a   1.000
_cell.length_b   1.000
_cell.length_c   1.000
_cell.angle_alpha   90.00
_cell.angle_beta   90.00
_cell.angle_gamma   90.00
#
_symmetry.space_group_name_H-M   'P 1'
#
loop_
_entity.id
_entity.type
_entity.pdbx_description
1 polymer ?
#
loop_
_entity_poly.entity_id
_entity_poly.type
_entity_poly.pdbx_seq_one_letter_code
_entity_poly.pdbx_strand_id
1 'polypeptide(L)' 'MDIDLSAVEARVVGALMEKERATPQNYPLSLNAMMNACNQ' A
#
# COMPACT_ATOMS: atom_id res chain seq x y z
N MET A 1 -5.42 -6.33 20.64
CA MET A 1 -5.72 -6.88 19.31
C MET A 1 -4.37 -7.09 18.66
N ASP A 2 -3.93 -8.34 18.56
CA ASP A 2 -2.68 -8.64 17.86
C ASP A 2 -2.99 -8.73 16.37
N ILE A 3 -2.23 -7.98 15.56
CA ILE A 3 -2.37 -8.01 14.11
C ILE A 3 -1.08 -8.62 13.57
N ASP A 4 -1.14 -9.91 13.27
CA ASP A 4 -0.05 -10.63 12.60
C ASP A 4 -0.29 -10.55 11.09
N LEU A 5 0.53 -9.75 10.41
CA LEU A 5 0.43 -9.56 8.96
C LEU A 5 1.39 -10.54 8.28
N SER A 6 0.88 -11.29 7.31
CA SER A 6 1.75 -11.96 6.35
C SER A 6 2.62 -10.93 5.61
N ALA A 7 3.74 -11.39 5.04
CA ALA A 7 4.64 -10.52 4.29
C ALA A 7 3.94 -9.75 3.16
N VAL A 8 2.93 -10.37 2.53
CA VAL A 8 2.14 -9.75 1.46
C VAL A 8 1.20 -8.69 2.01
N GLU A 9 0.51 -8.95 3.12
CA GLU A 9 -0.38 -7.97 3.74
C GLU A 9 0.40 -6.76 4.27
N ALA A 10 1.56 -7.00 4.88
CA ALA A 10 2.47 -5.93 5.32
C ALA A 10 2.92 -5.05 4.14
N ARG A 11 3.21 -5.65 2.97
CA ARG A 11 3.54 -4.91 1.74
C ARG A 11 2.38 -4.02 1.29
N VAL A 12 1.16 -4.56 1.30
CA VAL A 12 -0.06 -3.82 0.91
C VAL A 12 -0.26 -2.61 1.82
N VAL A 13 -0.18 -2.79 3.15
CA VAL A 13 -0.32 -1.69 4.11
C VAL A 13 0.82 -0.66 3.93
N GLY A 14 2.06 -1.13 3.79
CA GLY A 14 3.22 -0.26 3.58
C GLY A 14 3.11 0.59 2.30
N ALA A 15 2.66 0.00 1.20
CA ALA A 15 2.44 0.71 -0.06
C ALA A 15 1.34 1.78 0.06
N LEU A 16 0.26 1.51 0.79
CA LEU A 16 -0.77 2.53 1.06
C LEU A 16 -0.22 3.70 1.88
N MET A 17 0.49 3.40 2.98
CA MET A 17 1.11 4.42 3.83
C MET A 17 2.14 5.27 3.09
N GLU A 18 2.96 4.64 2.24
CA GLU A 18 3.95 5.35 1.42
C GLU A 18 3.25 6.29 0.44
N LYS A 19 2.28 5.80 -0.33
CA LYS A 19 1.64 6.61 -1.40
C LYS A 19 0.71 7.68 -0.86
N GLU A 20 0.11 7.49 0.32
CA GLU A 20 -0.62 8.56 1.01
C GLU A 20 0.29 9.76 1.30
N ARG A 21 1.52 9.51 1.78
CA ARG A 21 2.45 10.59 2.15
C ARG A 21 3.26 11.13 0.98
N ALA A 22 3.79 10.23 0.13
CA ALA A 22 4.70 10.60 -0.95
C ALA A 22 3.96 11.11 -2.19
N THR A 23 2.75 10.60 -2.46
CA THR A 23 1.94 10.96 -3.64
C THR A 23 0.46 11.16 -3.29
N PRO A 24 0.12 12.10 -2.40
CA PRO A 24 -1.24 12.28 -1.89
C PRO A 24 -2.27 12.57 -2.97
N GLN A 25 -1.85 13.18 -4.09
CA GLN A 25 -2.71 13.47 -5.24
C GLN A 25 -3.22 12.21 -5.97
N ASN A 26 -2.52 11.08 -5.80
CA ASN A 26 -2.87 9.79 -6.40
C ASN A 26 -3.58 8.87 -5.40
N TYR A 27 -3.81 9.33 -4.17
CA TYR A 27 -4.50 8.58 -3.14
C TYR A 27 -5.99 9.00 -3.09
N PRO A 28 -6.95 8.07 -2.95
CA PRO A 28 -6.78 6.61 -2.84
C PRO A 28 -6.39 5.93 -4.16
N LEU A 29 -5.60 4.86 -4.05
CA LEU A 29 -5.10 4.10 -5.19
C LEU A 29 -6.23 3.25 -5.83
N SER A 30 -6.22 3.17 -7.17
CA SER A 30 -6.96 2.12 -7.89
C SER A 30 -6.30 0.75 -7.68
N LEU A 31 -7.01 -0.35 -7.96
CA LEU A 31 -6.45 -1.70 -7.84
C LEU A 31 -5.16 -1.89 -8.67
N ASN A 32 -5.11 -1.32 -9.88
CA ASN A 32 -3.94 -1.41 -10.73
C ASN A 32 -2.77 -0.58 -10.18
N ALA A 33 -3.05 0.64 -9.70
CA ALA A 33 -2.03 1.47 -9.04
C ALA A 33 -1.50 0.80 -7.77
N MET A 34 -2.35 0.08 -7.04
CA MET A 34 -1.96 -0.71 -5.87
C MET A 34 -1.06 -1.89 -6.22
N MET A 35 -1.39 -2.64 -7.28
CA MET A 35 -0.51 -3.71 -7.77
C MET A 35 0.85 -3.16 -8.19
N ASN A 36 0.87 -2.02 -8.90
CA ASN A 36 2.11 -1.35 -9.25
C ASN A 36 2.88 -0.83 -8.03
N ALA A 37 2.21 -0.40 -6.96
CA ALA A 37 2.84 0.00 -5.70
C ALA A 37 3.46 -1.18 -4.96
N CYS A 38 2.78 -2.32 -4.93
CA CYS A 38 3.32 -3.54 -4.32
C CYS A 38 4.49 -4.14 -5.11
N ASN A 39 4.54 -3.93 -6.43
CA ASN A 39 5.55 -4.49 -7.35
C ASN A 39 6.65 -3.50 -7.77
N GLN A 40 6.65 -2.27 -7.23
CA GLN A 40 7.78 -1.34 -7.29
C GLN A 40 8.96 -1.88 -6.48
#